data_AF-D8FIH2-F1
#
_entry.id   AF-D8FIH2-F1
#
_cell.length_a   1.000
_cell.length_b   1.000
_cell.length_c   1.000
_cell.angle_alpha   90.00
_cell.angle_beta   90.00
_cell.angle_gamma   90.00
#
_symmetry.space_group_name_H-M   'P 1'
#
loop_
_entity.id
_entity.type
_entity.pdbx_description
1 polymer ?
#
loop_
_entity_poly.entity_id
_entity_poly.type
_entity_poly.pdbx_seq_one_letter_code
_entity_poly.pdbx_strand_id
1 'polypeptide(L)'
;PLLPPGDLKKIKKSVNIKKYPYGQDLEDLKKINLDKLYEDMDSNMKNLCNKLYKKGILKFSYLPITSIKIKTEKYLKKSNNFSMEKLQGLTKRQSQAVNYIIEKKDVSKKLLMKELKMSSTPIEALIKKDLVTEFDMEVKSDKKYIGKVGTNHTLNEEQKDAIKSIESTKKEVSILYGLTGSGKTEVYLN
;
A
#
# COMPACT_ATOMS: atom_id res chain seq x y z
N PRO A 1 -14.37 -8.33 5.42
CA PRO A 1 -13.43 -7.28 4.94
C PRO A 1 -13.56 -7.06 3.43
N LEU A 2 -13.99 -5.86 3.01
CA LEU A 2 -14.03 -5.48 1.60
C LEU A 2 -12.63 -5.60 1.00
N LEU A 3 -12.53 -6.27 -0.16
CA LEU A 3 -11.27 -6.31 -0.92
C LEU A 3 -10.80 -4.87 -1.19
N PRO A 4 -9.49 -4.60 -1.08
CA PRO A 4 -8.96 -3.29 -1.43
C PRO A 4 -9.37 -2.95 -2.87
N PRO A 5 -9.75 -1.69 -3.15
CA PRO A 5 -10.20 -1.30 -4.49
C PRO A 5 -9.16 -1.67 -5.57
N GLY A 6 -9.58 -1.92 -6.80
CA GLY A 6 -8.69 -2.23 -7.94
C GLY A 6 -8.62 -3.71 -8.32
N ASP A 7 -8.12 -3.98 -9.54
CA ASP A 7 -8.08 -5.34 -10.08
C ASP A 7 -7.13 -6.22 -9.27
N LEU A 8 -7.67 -7.26 -8.63
CA LEU A 8 -6.89 -8.30 -7.96
C LEU A 8 -6.08 -9.04 -9.03
N LYS A 9 -4.75 -8.87 -9.01
CA LYS A 9 -3.88 -9.57 -9.96
C LYS A 9 -3.47 -10.94 -9.45
N LYS A 10 -3.00 -11.00 -8.21
CA LYS A 10 -2.46 -12.21 -7.57
C LYS A 10 -2.71 -12.16 -6.08
N ILE A 11 -2.76 -13.33 -5.45
CA ILE A 11 -2.68 -13.46 -4.00
C ILE A 11 -1.30 -14.06 -3.69
N LYS A 12 -0.57 -13.42 -2.77
CA LYS A 12 0.72 -13.90 -2.27
C LYS A 12 0.66 -14.11 -0.77
N LYS A 13 1.54 -14.92 -0.21
CA LYS A 13 1.62 -15.14 1.24
C LYS A 13 2.73 -14.29 1.85
N SER A 14 2.42 -13.52 2.88
CA SER A 14 3.43 -13.02 3.82
C SER A 14 3.66 -14.03 4.95
N VAL A 15 4.91 -14.11 5.40
CA VAL A 15 5.34 -15.01 6.45
C VAL A 15 5.45 -14.21 7.74
N ASN A 16 4.69 -14.56 8.77
CA ASN A 16 4.66 -13.84 10.03
C ASN A 16 5.06 -14.77 11.18
N ILE A 17 5.79 -14.24 12.16
CA ILE A 17 6.14 -14.99 13.37
C ILE A 17 4.89 -15.08 14.24
N LYS A 18 4.45 -16.31 14.54
CA LYS A 18 3.37 -16.60 15.47
C LYS A 18 3.89 -16.77 16.90
N LYS A 19 5.06 -17.38 17.04
CA LYS A 19 5.73 -17.62 18.32
C LYS A 19 7.24 -17.62 18.12
N TYR A 20 7.99 -16.97 19.01
CA TYR A 20 9.44 -17.04 18.98
C TYR A 20 9.94 -18.41 19.49
N PRO A 21 10.78 -19.13 18.71
CA PRO A 21 11.33 -20.42 19.10
C PRO A 21 12.71 -20.28 19.77
N TYR A 22 13.24 -21.40 20.27
CA TYR A 22 14.58 -21.51 20.84
C TYR A 22 15.40 -22.61 20.13
N GLY A 23 16.72 -22.62 20.33
CA GLY A 23 17.61 -23.64 19.77
C GLY A 23 17.65 -23.63 18.23
N GLN A 24 17.67 -24.81 17.62
CA GLN A 24 17.81 -24.96 16.16
C GLN A 24 16.72 -24.23 15.37
N ASP A 25 15.50 -24.16 15.91
CA ASP A 25 14.38 -23.47 15.24
C ASP A 25 14.57 -21.94 15.22
N LEU A 26 15.33 -21.38 16.17
CA LEU A 26 15.72 -19.96 16.17
C LEU A 26 16.78 -19.68 15.12
N GLU A 27 17.76 -20.57 14.96
CA GLU A 27 18.76 -20.46 13.89
C GLU A 27 18.13 -20.58 12.51
N ASP A 28 17.18 -21.50 12.35
CA ASP A 28 16.39 -21.66 11.14
C ASP A 28 15.56 -20.39 10.87
N LEU A 29 14.91 -19.82 11.88
CA LEU A 29 14.14 -18.59 11.74
C LEU A 29 15.02 -17.40 11.29
N LYS A 30 16.24 -17.27 11.84
CA LYS A 30 17.19 -16.20 11.47
C LYS A 30 17.64 -16.27 10.01
N LYS A 31 17.55 -17.44 9.36
CA LYS A 31 17.88 -17.61 7.93
C LYS A 31 16.75 -17.15 7.01
N ILE A 32 15.56 -16.88 7.53
CA ILE A 32 14.40 -16.45 6.74
C ILE A 32 14.36 -14.92 6.66
N ASN A 33 14.39 -14.37 5.45
CA ASN A 33 14.04 -12.96 5.22
C ASN A 33 12.51 -12.80 5.21
N LEU A 34 11.96 -12.28 6.31
CA LEU A 34 10.52 -12.07 6.51
C LEU A 34 9.94 -10.90 5.71
N ASP A 35 10.78 -10.02 5.16
CA ASP A 35 10.34 -8.91 4.30
C ASP A 35 9.96 -9.41 2.88
N LYS A 36 10.40 -10.61 2.51
CA LYS A 36 10.02 -11.24 1.24
C LYS A 36 8.69 -11.97 1.34
N LEU A 37 7.92 -11.92 0.26
CA LEU A 37 6.73 -12.75 0.10
C LEU A 37 7.14 -14.20 -0.18
N TYR A 38 6.39 -15.15 0.36
CA TYR A 38 6.70 -16.58 0.28
C TYR A 38 6.91 -17.05 -1.16
N GLU A 39 6.11 -16.58 -2.12
CA GLU A 39 6.22 -16.95 -3.54
C GLU A 39 7.53 -16.49 -4.16
N ASP A 40 8.10 -15.38 -3.68
CA ASP A 40 9.34 -14.77 -4.17
C ASP A 40 10.60 -15.34 -3.48
N MET A 41 10.42 -16.28 -2.55
CA MET A 41 11.52 -17.00 -1.90
C MET A 41 12.03 -18.16 -2.75
N ASP A 42 13.30 -18.53 -2.57
CA ASP A 42 13.88 -19.74 -3.16
C ASP A 42 13.31 -21.02 -2.52
N SER A 43 13.65 -22.17 -3.10
CA SER A 43 13.15 -23.48 -2.65
C SER A 43 13.58 -23.82 -1.23
N ASN A 44 14.83 -23.50 -0.86
CA ASN A 44 15.38 -23.80 0.45
C ASN A 44 14.64 -23.02 1.55
N MET A 45 14.40 -21.74 1.31
CA MET A 45 13.74 -20.85 2.24
C MET A 45 12.24 -21.16 2.34
N LYS A 46 11.58 -21.54 1.23
CA LYS A 46 10.21 -22.08 1.25
C LYS A 46 10.10 -23.33 2.12
N ASN A 47 11.05 -24.27 1.99
CA ASN A 47 11.08 -25.48 2.81
C ASN A 47 11.22 -25.15 4.31
N LEU A 48 12.07 -24.19 4.64
CA LEU A 48 12.27 -23.73 6.02
C LEU A 48 11.01 -23.07 6.59
N CYS A 49 10.38 -22.18 5.83
CA CYS A 49 9.09 -21.57 6.17
C CYS A 49 8.03 -22.64 6.45
N ASN A 50 7.90 -23.66 5.59
CA ASN A 50 6.93 -24.75 5.79
C ASN A 50 7.23 -25.60 7.02
N LYS A 51 8.51 -25.89 7.29
CA LYS A 51 8.95 -26.63 8.49
C LYS A 51 8.54 -25.88 9.75
N LEU A 52 8.84 -24.60 9.85
CA LEU A 52 8.52 -23.76 11.03
C LEU A 52 7.02 -23.47 11.14
N TYR A 53 6.30 -23.35 10.02
CA TYR A 53 4.85 -23.23 10.00
C TYR A 53 4.16 -24.49 10.57
N LYS A 54 4.60 -25.70 10.17
CA LYS A 54 4.08 -26.97 10.72
C LYS A 54 4.31 -27.08 12.23
N LYS A 55 5.40 -26.51 12.74
CA LYS A 55 5.70 -26.43 14.18
C LYS A 55 4.92 -25.34 14.92
N GLY A 56 4.09 -24.56 14.22
CA GLY A 56 3.31 -23.46 14.79
C GLY A 56 4.12 -22.22 15.17
N ILE A 57 5.37 -22.12 14.69
CA ILE A 57 6.28 -20.98 14.92
C ILE A 57 5.93 -19.83 13.97
N LEU A 58 5.61 -20.18 12.72
CA LEU A 58 5.20 -19.23 11.69
C LEU A 58 3.70 -19.36 11.40
N LYS A 59 3.13 -18.29 10.82
CA LYS A 59 1.80 -18.24 10.23
C LYS A 59 1.88 -17.59 8.85
N PHE A 60 1.12 -18.10 7.89
CA PHE A 60 0.94 -17.44 6.62
C PHE A 60 -0.26 -16.48 6.67
N SER A 61 -0.07 -15.28 6.14
CA SER A 61 -1.15 -14.33 5.89
C SER A 61 -1.23 -14.07 4.40
N TYR A 62 -2.45 -13.97 3.86
CA TYR A 62 -2.64 -13.80 2.42
C TYR A 62 -2.79 -12.32 2.10
N LEU A 63 -1.90 -11.82 1.24
CA LEU A 63 -1.89 -10.45 0.77
C LEU A 63 -2.45 -10.39 -0.65
N PRO A 64 -3.57 -9.67 -0.87
CA PRO A 64 -4.04 -9.37 -2.21
C PRO A 64 -3.08 -8.37 -2.87
N ILE A 65 -2.46 -8.78 -3.98
CA ILE A 65 -1.65 -7.90 -4.81
C ILE A 65 -2.58 -7.27 -5.83
N THR A 66 -2.98 -6.03 -5.56
CA THR A 66 -3.73 -5.20 -6.50
C THR A 66 -2.77 -4.39 -7.36
N SER A 67 -3.20 -4.05 -8.57
CA SER A 67 -2.43 -3.17 -9.45
C SER A 67 -2.85 -1.71 -9.38
N ILE A 68 -3.30 -1.25 -8.22
CA ILE A 68 -3.57 0.17 -8.07
C ILE A 68 -2.24 0.88 -8.23
N LYS A 69 -2.02 1.49 -9.39
CA LYS A 69 -0.94 2.45 -9.55
C LYS A 69 -1.34 3.64 -8.68
N ILE A 70 -0.65 3.80 -7.56
CA ILE A 70 -0.86 4.95 -6.69
C ILE A 70 -0.58 6.18 -7.54
N LYS A 71 -1.59 7.04 -7.65
CA LYS A 71 -1.45 8.28 -8.40
C LYS A 71 -0.64 9.22 -7.54
N THR A 72 0.54 9.59 -8.02
CA THR A 72 1.39 10.60 -7.40
C THR A 72 1.32 11.90 -8.18
N GLU A 73 1.60 13.01 -7.50
CA GLU A 73 1.78 14.32 -8.11
C GLU A 73 3.06 14.96 -7.58
N LYS A 74 3.70 15.78 -8.41
CA LYS A 74 4.92 16.51 -8.03
C LYS A 74 4.60 17.64 -7.07
N TYR A 75 5.19 17.58 -5.88
CA TYR A 75 5.11 18.60 -4.85
C TYR A 75 6.46 19.26 -4.64
N LEU A 76 6.40 20.50 -4.20
CA LEU A 76 7.53 21.37 -3.91
C LEU A 76 7.50 21.75 -2.45
N LYS A 77 8.66 21.71 -1.82
CA LYS A 77 8.86 22.22 -0.46
C LYS A 77 10.18 22.97 -0.35
N LYS A 78 10.34 23.69 0.76
CA LYS A 78 11.63 24.30 1.11
C LYS A 78 12.71 23.20 1.19
N SER A 79 13.87 23.44 0.59
CA SER A 79 15.01 22.52 0.74
C SER A 79 15.45 22.42 2.21
N ASN A 80 15.95 21.25 2.60
CA ASN A 80 16.58 21.06 3.91
C ASN A 80 17.85 21.90 4.05
N ASN A 81 18.54 22.18 2.93
CA ASN A 81 19.76 22.97 2.86
C ASN A 81 19.51 24.45 2.52
N PHE A 82 18.29 24.92 2.81
CA PHE A 82 17.90 26.30 2.55
C PHE A 82 18.75 27.27 3.38
N SER A 83 19.40 28.23 2.70
CA SER A 83 20.18 29.30 3.34
C SER A 83 19.76 30.65 2.77
N MET A 84 19.70 31.67 3.65
CA MET A 84 19.39 33.05 3.28
C MET A 84 20.40 33.63 2.28
N GLU A 85 21.66 33.19 2.35
CA GLU A 85 22.72 33.65 1.43
C GLU A 85 22.45 33.24 -0.02
N LYS A 86 21.82 32.07 -0.22
CA LYS A 86 21.43 31.56 -1.54
C LYS A 86 20.24 32.34 -2.15
N LEU A 87 19.60 33.23 -1.39
CA LEU A 87 18.52 34.10 -1.88
C LEU A 87 19.04 35.30 -2.68
N GLN A 88 20.34 35.57 -2.66
CA GLN A 88 20.93 36.65 -3.46
C GLN A 88 20.80 36.34 -4.97
N GLY A 89 20.42 37.35 -5.75
CA GLY A 89 20.28 37.22 -7.21
C GLY A 89 19.07 36.41 -7.68
N LEU A 90 18.02 36.28 -6.85
CA LEU A 90 16.73 35.75 -7.31
C LEU A 90 15.98 36.79 -8.16
N THR A 91 15.40 36.33 -9.26
CA THR A 91 14.50 37.18 -10.06
C THR A 91 13.17 37.37 -9.32
N LYS A 92 12.41 38.41 -9.68
CA LYS A 92 11.08 38.68 -9.09
C LYS A 92 10.16 37.44 -9.12
N ARG A 93 10.20 36.67 -10.21
CA ARG A 93 9.42 35.43 -10.37
C ARG A 93 9.89 34.31 -9.45
N GLN A 94 11.21 34.17 -9.27
CA GLN A 94 11.78 33.19 -8.35
C GLN A 94 11.43 33.50 -6.90
N SER A 95 11.56 34.77 -6.49
CA SER A 95 11.19 35.20 -5.14
C SER A 95 9.72 34.96 -4.83
N GLN A 96 8.83 35.21 -5.81
CA GLN A 96 7.39 34.89 -5.67
C GLN A 96 7.15 33.40 -5.43
N ALA A 97 7.82 32.52 -6.18
CA ALA A 97 7.69 31.08 -5.99
C ALA A 97 8.21 30.62 -4.62
N VAL A 98 9.37 31.13 -4.18
CA VAL A 98 9.96 30.80 -2.87
C VAL A 98 9.02 31.21 -1.74
N ASN A 99 8.50 32.44 -1.76
CA ASN A 99 7.58 32.93 -0.72
C ASN A 99 6.32 32.08 -0.65
N TYR A 100 5.75 31.74 -1.80
CA TYR A 100 4.56 30.89 -1.87
C TYR A 100 4.81 29.48 -1.26
N ILE A 101 5.98 28.88 -1.55
CA ILE A 101 6.34 27.56 -1.02
C ILE A 101 6.59 27.61 0.49
N ILE A 102 7.25 28.67 0.98
CA ILE A 102 7.51 28.86 2.42
C ILE A 102 6.20 28.98 3.20
N GLU A 103 5.23 29.74 2.67
CA GLU A 103 3.94 29.97 3.33
C GLU A 103 3.10 28.69 3.43
N LYS A 104 3.02 27.91 2.33
CA LYS A 104 2.14 26.74 2.24
C LYS A 104 2.81 25.39 2.59
N LYS A 105 4.11 25.39 2.94
CA LYS A 105 4.97 24.22 3.25
C LYS A 105 5.14 23.23 2.09
N ASP A 106 4.09 22.50 1.75
CA ASP A 106 4.07 21.46 0.72
C ASP A 106 3.06 21.86 -0.36
N VAL A 107 3.56 22.16 -1.56
CA VAL A 107 2.76 22.76 -2.63
C VAL A 107 2.81 21.92 -3.90
N SER A 108 1.65 21.61 -4.50
CA SER A 108 1.62 21.00 -5.83
C SER A 108 2.31 21.95 -6.83
N LYS A 109 3.30 21.43 -7.56
CA LYS A 109 4.00 22.19 -8.61
C LYS A 109 3.02 22.73 -9.65
N LYS A 110 2.01 21.92 -10.00
CA LYS A 110 0.98 22.30 -10.95
C LYS A 110 0.11 23.43 -10.42
N LEU A 111 -0.28 23.38 -9.15
CA LEU A 111 -1.09 24.41 -8.50
C LEU A 111 -0.33 25.74 -8.39
N LEU A 112 0.94 25.70 -7.98
CA LEU A 112 1.80 26.87 -7.92
C LEU A 112 1.95 27.53 -9.30
N MET A 113 2.27 26.75 -10.34
CA MET A 113 2.40 27.26 -11.70
C MET A 113 1.11 27.92 -12.20
N LYS A 114 -0.05 27.34 -11.85
CA LYS A 114 -1.37 27.87 -12.19
C LYS A 114 -1.67 29.18 -11.47
N GLU A 115 -1.50 29.23 -10.14
CA GLU A 115 -1.82 30.41 -9.33
C GLU A 115 -0.88 31.58 -9.62
N LEU A 116 0.42 31.31 -9.76
CA LEU A 116 1.42 32.34 -10.04
C LEU A 116 1.61 32.64 -11.53
N LYS A 117 0.82 31.98 -12.41
CA LYS A 117 0.89 32.09 -13.88
C LYS A 117 2.35 32.06 -14.37
N MET A 118 3.09 31.01 -14.01
CA MET A 118 4.50 30.86 -14.33
C MET A 118 4.81 29.53 -15.01
N SER A 119 5.84 29.53 -15.86
CA SER A 119 6.42 28.32 -16.44
C SER A 119 7.23 27.53 -15.41
N SER A 120 7.70 26.33 -15.76
CA SER A 120 8.53 25.51 -14.86
C SER A 120 9.95 26.05 -14.70
N THR A 121 10.45 26.85 -15.63
CA THR A 121 11.84 27.33 -15.68
C THR A 121 12.30 28.04 -14.40
N PRO A 122 11.54 28.98 -13.80
CA PRO A 122 11.93 29.62 -12.54
C PRO A 122 12.00 28.61 -11.39
N ILE A 123 11.11 27.62 -11.36
CA ILE A 123 11.07 26.57 -10.33
C ILE A 123 12.27 25.64 -10.47
N GLU A 124 12.61 25.22 -11.68
CA GLU A 124 13.77 24.37 -11.97
C GLU A 124 15.08 25.06 -11.59
N ALA A 125 15.19 26.37 -11.84
CA ALA A 125 16.33 27.15 -11.39
C ALA A 125 16.45 27.18 -9.85
N LEU A 126 15.33 27.26 -9.12
CA LEU A 126 15.32 27.18 -7.65
C LEU A 126 15.72 25.80 -7.12
N ILE A 127 15.32 24.73 -7.81
CA ILE A 127 15.74 23.36 -7.50
C ILE A 127 17.24 23.20 -7.73
N LYS A 128 17.77 23.69 -8.86
CA LYS A 128 19.22 23.69 -9.15
C LYS A 128 20.03 24.50 -8.14
N LYS A 129 19.46 25.59 -7.61
CA LYS A 129 20.06 26.40 -6.53
C LYS A 129 19.90 25.78 -5.14
N ASP A 130 19.30 24.60 -5.02
CA ASP A 130 19.05 23.90 -3.76
C ASP A 130 18.27 24.75 -2.73
N LEU A 131 17.36 25.58 -3.23
CA LEU A 131 16.42 26.37 -2.41
C LEU A 131 15.07 25.65 -2.25
N VAL A 132 14.71 24.83 -3.24
CA VAL A 132 13.45 24.09 -3.30
C VAL A 132 13.75 22.64 -3.62
N THR A 133 13.01 21.72 -2.99
CA THR A 133 13.08 20.28 -3.31
C THR A 133 11.77 19.83 -3.93
N GLU A 134 11.86 19.09 -5.03
CA GLU A 134 10.72 18.40 -5.65
C GLU A 134 10.64 16.96 -5.15
N PHE A 135 9.44 16.49 -4.83
CA PHE A 135 9.18 15.11 -4.42
C PHE A 135 7.83 14.62 -4.96
N ASP A 136 7.68 13.30 -5.07
CA ASP A 136 6.39 12.68 -5.39
C ASP A 136 5.55 12.57 -4.13
N MET A 137 4.36 13.17 -4.14
CA MET A 137 3.38 13.03 -3.07
C MET A 137 2.22 12.15 -3.53
N GLU A 138 1.83 11.19 -2.69
CA GLU A 138 0.66 10.36 -2.96
C GLU A 138 -0.61 11.21 -2.93
N VAL A 139 -1.34 11.23 -4.05
CA VAL A 139 -2.63 11.88 -4.12
C VAL A 139 -3.69 10.82 -3.85
N LYS A 140 -4.30 10.87 -2.67
CA LYS A 140 -5.50 10.08 -2.39
C LYS A 140 -6.55 10.46 -3.44
N SER A 141 -6.93 9.51 -4.28
CA SER A 141 -8.04 9.72 -5.19
C SER A 141 -9.31 9.79 -4.35
N ASP A 142 -9.91 10.98 -4.24
CA ASP A 142 -11.26 11.19 -3.67
C ASP A 142 -12.38 10.53 -4.49
N LYS A 143 -12.04 9.60 -5.38
CA LYS A 143 -12.98 8.58 -5.82
C LYS A 143 -13.28 7.70 -4.60
N LYS A 144 -14.04 8.22 -3.64
CA LYS A 144 -14.92 7.39 -2.81
C LYS A 144 -15.61 6.49 -3.81
N TYR A 145 -15.30 5.20 -3.76
CA TYR A 145 -16.07 4.22 -4.48
C TYR A 145 -17.46 4.29 -3.85
N ILE A 146 -18.34 5.14 -4.40
CA ILE A 146 -19.77 5.12 -4.11
C ILE A 146 -20.34 3.98 -4.95
N GLY A 147 -19.78 2.78 -4.79
CA GLY A 147 -20.55 1.59 -5.07
C GLY A 147 -21.66 1.60 -4.05
N LYS A 148 -22.91 1.41 -4.48
CA LYS A 148 -23.97 1.03 -3.54
C LYS A 148 -23.40 -0.14 -2.74
N VAL A 149 -23.17 0.05 -1.44
CA VAL A 149 -22.93 -1.07 -0.54
C VAL A 149 -24.16 -1.94 -0.73
N GLY A 150 -23.97 -3.09 -1.37
CA GLY A 150 -25.06 -3.99 -1.73
C GLY A 150 -25.94 -4.17 -0.50
N THR A 151 -27.25 -4.01 -0.70
CA THR A 151 -28.26 -4.31 0.31
C THR A 151 -27.89 -5.59 1.04
N ASN A 152 -27.93 -5.60 2.38
CA ASN A 152 -27.73 -6.81 3.18
C ASN A 152 -28.54 -7.96 2.56
N HIS A 153 -27.84 -8.90 1.91
CA HIS A 153 -28.48 -10.01 1.23
C HIS A 153 -28.88 -11.02 2.31
N THR A 154 -30.17 -11.35 2.39
CA THR A 154 -30.63 -12.43 3.27
C THR A 154 -30.09 -13.75 2.75
N LEU A 155 -29.18 -14.35 3.51
CA LEU A 155 -28.61 -15.65 3.18
C LEU A 155 -29.65 -16.76 3.29
N ASN A 156 -29.60 -17.72 2.37
CA ASN A 156 -30.37 -18.96 2.50
C ASN A 156 -29.72 -19.92 3.53
N GLU A 157 -30.38 -21.02 3.86
CA GLU A 157 -29.90 -21.94 4.89
C GLU A 157 -28.56 -22.60 4.53
N GLU A 158 -28.37 -23.03 3.28
CA GLU A 158 -27.10 -23.62 2.82
C GLU A 158 -25.93 -22.64 2.95
N GLN A 159 -26.15 -21.37 2.65
CA GLN A 159 -25.16 -20.30 2.78
C GLN A 159 -24.84 -20.00 4.25
N LYS A 160 -25.85 -19.97 5.14
CA LYS A 160 -25.64 -19.80 6.59
C LYS A 160 -24.82 -20.96 7.16
N ASP A 161 -25.13 -22.19 6.74
CA ASP A 161 -24.41 -23.38 7.21
C ASP A 161 -22.98 -23.43 6.67
N ALA A 162 -22.76 -22.95 5.44
CA ALA A 162 -21.42 -22.76 4.90
C ALA A 162 -20.60 -21.77 5.75
N ILE A 163 -21.17 -20.62 6.13
CA ILE A 163 -20.50 -19.64 7.01
C ILE A 163 -20.17 -20.26 8.36
N LYS A 164 -21.15 -20.88 9.04
CA LYS A 164 -20.92 -21.54 10.33
C LYS A 164 -19.81 -22.60 10.26
N SER A 165 -19.77 -23.36 9.17
CA SER A 165 -18.74 -24.38 8.94
C SER A 165 -17.34 -23.77 8.74
N ILE A 166 -17.27 -22.60 8.09
CA ILE A 166 -16.02 -21.85 7.91
C ILE A 166 -15.56 -21.21 9.23
N GLU A 167 -16.48 -20.69 10.04
CA GLU A 167 -16.15 -20.05 11.33
C GLU A 167 -15.76 -21.05 12.42
N SER A 168 -16.36 -22.24 12.41
CA SER A 168 -16.12 -23.28 13.42
C SER A 168 -14.88 -24.13 13.16
N THR A 169 -14.29 -24.06 11.97
CA THR A 169 -13.13 -24.88 11.62
C THR A 169 -11.82 -24.30 12.14
N LYS A 170 -10.89 -25.17 12.55
CA LYS A 170 -9.50 -24.80 12.87
C LYS A 170 -8.60 -24.76 11.63
N LYS A 171 -9.13 -25.08 10.45
CA LYS A 171 -8.38 -25.09 9.19
C LYS A 171 -8.12 -23.66 8.72
N GLU A 172 -6.89 -23.38 8.28
CA GLU A 172 -6.54 -22.07 7.72
C GLU A 172 -7.14 -21.81 6.32
N VAL A 173 -7.57 -22.88 5.63
CA VAL A 173 -8.14 -22.80 4.28
C VAL A 173 -9.43 -23.59 4.21
N SER A 174 -10.47 -22.95 3.71
CA SER A 174 -11.79 -23.53 3.42
C SER A 174 -12.14 -23.29 1.96
N ILE A 175 -12.70 -24.30 1.29
CA ILE A 175 -13.12 -24.23 -0.11
C ILE A 175 -14.64 -24.13 -0.14
N LEU A 176 -15.17 -23.05 -0.71
CA LEU A 176 -16.60 -22.90 -0.95
C LEU A 176 -16.94 -23.45 -2.33
N TYR A 177 -17.57 -24.62 -2.37
CA TYR A 177 -17.96 -25.30 -3.60
C TYR A 177 -19.41 -24.98 -3.99
N GLY A 178 -19.68 -24.78 -5.27
CA GLY A 178 -21.03 -24.57 -5.78
C GLY A 178 -21.05 -24.15 -7.25
N LEU A 179 -22.16 -24.45 -7.95
CA LEU A 179 -22.37 -24.07 -9.36
C LEU A 179 -22.48 -22.55 -9.54
N THR A 180 -22.37 -22.04 -10.76
CA THR A 180 -22.63 -20.62 -11.05
C THR A 180 -24.06 -20.25 -10.64
N GLY A 181 -24.26 -19.13 -9.95
CA GLY A 181 -25.58 -18.72 -9.44
C GLY A 181 -25.97 -19.25 -8.06
N SER A 182 -25.18 -20.13 -7.43
CA SER A 182 -25.39 -20.61 -6.04
C SER A 182 -25.18 -19.55 -4.95
N GLY A 183 -24.82 -18.32 -5.32
CA GLY A 183 -24.60 -17.24 -4.39
C GLY A 183 -23.32 -17.35 -3.55
N LYS A 184 -22.23 -17.90 -4.11
CA LYS A 184 -20.92 -17.98 -3.43
C LYS A 184 -20.35 -16.60 -3.06
N THR A 185 -20.70 -15.57 -3.83
CA THR A 185 -20.24 -14.19 -3.60
C THR A 185 -20.89 -13.62 -2.34
N GLU A 186 -22.15 -13.93 -2.09
CA GLU A 186 -22.95 -13.50 -0.95
C GLU A 186 -22.39 -14.13 0.34
N VAL A 187 -22.01 -15.40 0.30
CA VAL A 187 -21.30 -16.07 1.41
C VAL A 187 -19.96 -15.40 1.71
N TYR A 188 -19.22 -14.96 0.68
CA TYR A 188 -17.90 -14.33 0.86
C TYR A 188 -17.97 -12.90 1.44
N LEU A 189 -19.05 -12.17 1.17
CA LEU A 189 -19.20 -10.76 1.58
C LEU A 189 -19.78 -10.57 2.98
N ASN A 190 -20.36 -11.62 3.57
CA ASN A 190 -20.82 -11.63 4.97
C ASN A 190 -19.64 -11.92 5.92
#